data_AF-A0A1V5FUL4-F1
#
_entry.id   AF-A0A1V5FUL4-F1
#
_cell.length_a   1.000
_cell.length_b   1.000
_cell.length_c   1.000
_cell.angle_alpha   90.00
_cell.angle_beta   90.00
_cell.angle_gamma   90.00
#
_symmetry.space_group_name_H-M   'P 1'
#
loop_
_entity.id
_entity.type
_entity.pdbx_description
1 polymer ?
#
loop_
_entity_poly.entity_id
_entity_poly.type
_entity_poly.pdbx_seq_one_letter_code
_entity_poly.pdbx_strand_id
1 'polypeptide(L)'
;MPAAIGRMPCFALPIRLRSIATTAGSRMIRTRSLLLFLLCVGLPICDAVEAPNVVPIDDHLVTSGQPTRESLAQLGAEGFQAVVYLAPSSVEDAIADEADILRGQGIEFVHVPIVFRAPNAAEIDQVAAALDRLAGKKVLVHCQINMRASTVTFLYRAGYRGEDPAKAFESVTQVWVPEGAWKQMVIEVLAARGVDFDPF
;
A
#
# COMPACT_ATOMS: atom_id res chain seq x y z
N MET A 1 -27.69 7.91 -4.84
CA MET A 1 -27.81 6.67 -5.66
C MET A 1 -28.19 7.09 -7.07
N PRO A 2 -27.62 6.52 -8.15
CA PRO A 2 -26.89 5.24 -8.32
C PRO A 2 -25.41 5.51 -8.72
N ALA A 3 -24.50 4.59 -9.05
CA ALA A 3 -24.56 3.19 -9.44
C ALA A 3 -23.29 2.46 -8.97
N ALA A 4 -23.44 1.23 -8.49
CA ALA A 4 -22.34 0.33 -8.20
C ALA A 4 -21.69 -0.14 -9.52
N ILE A 5 -20.40 0.18 -9.70
CA ILE A 5 -19.60 -0.33 -10.81
C ILE A 5 -19.14 -1.74 -10.39
N GLY A 6 -19.61 -2.74 -11.13
CA GLY A 6 -19.26 -4.14 -10.92
C GLY A 6 -17.77 -4.39 -11.08
N ARG A 7 -17.17 -5.09 -10.12
CA ARG A 7 -15.82 -5.64 -10.20
C ARG A 7 -15.76 -6.66 -11.34
N MET A 8 -14.86 -6.45 -12.30
CA MET A 8 -14.51 -7.47 -13.29
C MET A 8 -13.57 -8.51 -12.65
N PRO A 9 -13.80 -9.82 -12.85
CA PRO A 9 -12.83 -10.83 -12.45
C PRO A 9 -11.72 -10.97 -13.48
N CYS A 10 -10.51 -11.19 -12.99
CA CYS A 10 -9.30 -11.49 -13.75
C CYS A 10 -9.47 -12.83 -14.49
N PHE A 11 -9.43 -12.82 -15.83
CA PHE A 11 -9.53 -14.03 -16.65
C PHE A 11 -8.20 -14.79 -16.63
N ALA A 12 -8.18 -15.99 -16.05
CA ALA A 12 -7.11 -16.96 -16.25
C ALA A 12 -7.44 -17.88 -17.46
N LEU A 13 -6.53 -17.94 -18.44
CA LEU A 13 -6.61 -18.84 -19.59
C LEU A 13 -6.44 -20.31 -19.17
N PRO A 14 -7.16 -21.29 -19.78
CA PRO A 14 -6.95 -22.69 -19.49
C PRO A 14 -5.76 -23.25 -20.28
N ILE A 15 -4.83 -23.88 -19.56
CA ILE A 15 -3.76 -24.70 -20.13
C ILE A 15 -4.38 -26.01 -20.65
N ARG A 16 -4.27 -26.29 -21.95
CA ARG A 16 -4.66 -27.58 -22.54
C ARG A 16 -3.67 -28.68 -22.13
N LEU A 17 -4.10 -29.61 -21.27
CA LEU A 17 -3.42 -30.91 -21.13
C LEU A 17 -3.79 -31.83 -22.29
N ARG A 18 -2.80 -32.31 -23.04
CA ARG A 18 -2.95 -33.49 -23.92
C ARG A 18 -2.71 -34.75 -23.09
N SER A 19 -3.71 -35.62 -23.03
CA SER A 19 -3.61 -36.96 -22.44
C SER A 19 -2.76 -37.88 -23.32
N ILE A 20 -1.81 -38.59 -22.72
CA ILE A 20 -1.09 -39.71 -23.33
C ILE A 20 -1.84 -40.98 -22.90
N ALA A 21 -2.36 -41.74 -23.87
CA ALA A 21 -2.98 -43.03 -23.63
C ALA A 21 -1.90 -44.13 -23.53
N THR A 22 -1.92 -44.91 -22.45
CA THR A 22 -1.09 -46.11 -22.30
C THR A 22 -2.02 -47.32 -22.18
N THR A 23 -1.85 -48.29 -23.07
CA THR A 23 -2.64 -49.54 -23.13
C THR A 23 -2.22 -50.54 -22.07
N ALA A 24 -3.21 -51.32 -21.62
CA ALA A 24 -3.20 -52.24 -20.49
C ALA A 24 -2.31 -53.49 -20.67
N GLY A 25 -1.70 -53.92 -19.57
CA GLY A 25 -1.05 -55.22 -19.40
C GLY A 25 -1.20 -55.71 -17.95
N SER A 26 -1.92 -56.82 -17.78
CA SER A 26 -2.37 -57.42 -16.53
C SER A 26 -1.26 -57.80 -15.54
N ARG A 27 -1.48 -57.56 -14.24
CA ARG A 27 -1.31 -58.51 -13.11
C ARG A 27 -1.56 -57.85 -11.75
N MET A 28 -2.54 -58.43 -11.05
CA MET A 28 -2.77 -58.48 -9.61
C MET A 28 -1.63 -57.98 -8.70
N ILE A 29 -1.90 -56.99 -7.84
CA ILE A 29 -1.44 -56.88 -6.43
C ILE A 29 -2.40 -55.93 -5.68
N ARG A 30 -2.98 -56.45 -4.58
CA ARG A 30 -3.67 -55.72 -3.51
C ARG A 30 -2.68 -54.78 -2.82
N THR A 31 -2.98 -53.49 -2.71
CA THR A 31 -2.73 -52.72 -1.47
C THR A 31 -3.42 -51.36 -1.49
N ARG A 32 -4.12 -51.09 -0.39
CA ARG A 32 -4.75 -49.81 -0.03
C ARG A 32 -3.68 -48.73 0.06
N SER A 33 -3.83 -47.64 -0.69
CA SER A 33 -3.29 -46.33 -0.32
C SER A 33 -4.08 -45.26 -1.05
N LEU A 34 -5.14 -44.80 -0.39
CA LEU A 34 -5.83 -43.58 -0.78
C LEU A 34 -4.93 -42.42 -0.32
N LEU A 35 -3.98 -42.02 -1.17
CA LEU A 35 -3.16 -40.83 -0.93
C LEU A 35 -4.06 -39.62 -1.18
N LEU A 36 -4.66 -39.10 -0.10
CA LEU A 36 -5.39 -37.84 -0.10
C LEU A 36 -4.37 -36.72 -0.34
N PHE A 37 -4.18 -36.33 -1.59
CA PHE A 37 -3.43 -35.14 -1.95
C PHE A 37 -4.27 -33.93 -1.51
N LEU A 38 -4.08 -33.50 -0.27
CA LEU A 38 -4.62 -32.24 0.21
C LEU A 38 -3.87 -31.15 -0.56
N LEU A 39 -4.42 -30.75 -1.71
CA LEU A 39 -4.00 -29.55 -2.40
C LEU A 39 -4.44 -28.39 -1.50
N CYS A 40 -3.59 -28.01 -0.55
CA CYS A 40 -3.66 -26.69 0.05
C CYS A 40 -3.38 -25.70 -1.08
N VAL A 41 -4.43 -25.37 -1.83
CA VAL A 41 -4.46 -24.14 -2.61
C VAL A 41 -4.40 -23.05 -1.54
N GLY A 42 -3.19 -22.56 -1.28
CA GLY A 42 -3.00 -21.33 -0.56
C GLY A 42 -3.70 -20.27 -1.39
N LEU A 43 -4.95 -19.97 -1.05
CA LEU A 43 -5.55 -18.71 -1.44
C LEU A 43 -4.57 -17.66 -0.92
N PRO A 44 -4.01 -16.78 -1.77
CA PRO A 44 -3.32 -15.63 -1.25
C PRO A 44 -4.37 -14.89 -0.44
N ILE A 45 -4.24 -14.94 0.88
CA ILE A 45 -5.01 -14.06 1.73
C ILE A 45 -4.37 -12.69 1.44
N CYS A 46 -4.94 -11.96 0.49
CA CYS A 46 -4.73 -10.53 0.41
C CYS A 46 -5.46 -9.95 1.62
N ASP A 47 -4.89 -10.12 2.82
CA ASP A 47 -5.29 -9.32 3.95
C ASP A 47 -4.90 -7.89 3.57
N ALA A 48 -5.92 -7.12 3.24
CA ALA A 48 -5.79 -5.72 2.93
C ALA A 48 -5.67 -5.01 4.27
N VAL A 49 -4.68 -4.11 4.38
CA VAL A 49 -4.52 -3.20 5.52
C VAL A 49 -5.88 -2.67 5.95
N GLU A 50 -6.36 -3.05 7.15
CA GLU A 50 -7.63 -2.53 7.66
C GLU A 50 -7.40 -1.11 8.20
N ALA A 51 -7.79 -0.12 7.39
CA ALA A 51 -7.65 1.30 7.68
C ALA A 51 -8.62 2.13 6.83
N PRO A 52 -8.90 3.39 7.20
CA PRO A 52 -9.60 4.33 6.33
C PRO A 52 -8.82 4.58 5.03
N ASN A 53 -9.52 4.75 3.91
CA ASN A 53 -8.97 5.26 2.65
C ASN A 53 -7.68 4.56 2.16
N VAL A 54 -7.62 3.23 2.20
CA VAL A 54 -6.45 2.47 1.74
C VAL A 54 -6.34 2.54 0.22
N VAL A 55 -5.19 3.01 -0.28
CA VAL A 55 -4.88 3.11 -1.71
C VAL A 55 -3.53 2.44 -1.98
N PRO A 56 -3.53 1.23 -2.58
CA PRO A 56 -2.32 0.63 -3.14
C PRO A 56 -1.83 1.46 -4.32
N ILE A 57 -0.56 1.87 -4.29
CA ILE A 57 0.08 2.62 -5.37
C ILE A 57 0.71 1.65 -6.36
N ASP A 58 1.46 0.69 -5.85
CA ASP A 58 2.08 -0.42 -6.56
C ASP A 58 2.31 -1.61 -5.60
N ASP A 59 3.05 -2.63 -6.04
CA ASP A 59 3.34 -3.84 -5.25
C ASP A 59 4.15 -3.57 -3.97
N HIS A 60 4.85 -2.43 -3.90
CA HIS A 60 5.77 -2.05 -2.83
C HIS A 60 5.31 -0.82 -2.04
N LEU A 61 4.32 -0.06 -2.49
CA LEU A 61 3.90 1.17 -1.83
C LEU A 61 2.38 1.22 -1.66
N VAL A 62 1.95 1.39 -0.40
CA VAL A 62 0.54 1.53 -0.03
C VAL A 62 0.38 2.79 0.81
N THR A 63 -0.73 3.51 0.63
CA THR A 63 -1.11 4.64 1.49
C THR A 63 -2.41 4.37 2.24
N SER A 64 -2.56 4.89 3.45
CA SER A 64 -3.81 4.74 4.22
C SER A 64 -4.02 5.83 5.28
N GLY A 65 -5.21 5.80 5.89
CA GLY A 65 -5.47 6.38 7.22
C GLY A 65 -4.85 5.52 8.31
N GLN A 66 -5.20 5.80 9.56
CA GLN A 66 -4.69 5.10 10.72
C GLN A 66 -5.13 3.63 10.66
N PRO A 67 -4.22 2.65 10.52
CA PRO A 67 -4.59 1.26 10.61
C PRO A 67 -5.01 0.91 12.03
N THR A 68 -5.91 -0.06 12.15
CA THR A 68 -6.29 -0.61 13.46
C THR A 68 -5.05 -1.23 14.13
N ARG A 69 -5.10 -1.37 15.45
CA ARG A 69 -4.03 -2.03 16.20
C ARG A 69 -3.81 -3.47 15.71
N GLU A 70 -4.90 -4.16 15.41
CA GLU A 70 -4.91 -5.53 14.89
C GLU A 70 -4.26 -5.60 13.51
N SER A 71 -4.59 -4.66 12.62
CA SER A 71 -3.97 -4.52 11.30
C SER A 71 -2.47 -4.25 11.40
N LEU A 72 -2.06 -3.30 12.25
CA LEU A 72 -0.64 -3.03 12.53
C LEU A 72 0.12 -4.28 12.98
N ALA A 73 -0.51 -5.15 13.77
CA ALA A 73 0.09 -6.39 14.27
C ALA A 73 0.21 -7.51 13.22
N GLN A 74 -0.40 -7.34 12.04
CA GLN A 74 -0.40 -8.33 10.96
C GLN A 74 0.43 -7.92 9.74
N LEU A 75 0.82 -6.64 9.64
CA LEU A 75 1.57 -6.10 8.50
C LEU A 75 2.80 -6.93 8.09
N GLY A 76 3.51 -7.53 9.06
CA GLY A 76 4.69 -8.35 8.78
C GLY A 76 4.33 -9.65 8.04
N ALA A 77 3.20 -10.26 8.38
CA ALA A 77 2.66 -11.43 7.67
C ALA A 77 2.18 -11.08 6.26
N GLU A 78 1.75 -9.84 6.05
CA GLU A 78 1.38 -9.27 4.74
C GLU A 78 2.61 -8.81 3.90
N GLY A 79 3.82 -9.01 4.44
CA GLY A 79 5.08 -8.72 3.76
C GLY A 79 5.50 -7.25 3.80
N PHE A 80 4.83 -6.39 4.59
CA PHE A 80 5.34 -5.04 4.83
C PHE A 80 6.63 -5.10 5.63
N GLN A 81 7.57 -4.23 5.26
CA GLN A 81 8.90 -4.16 5.85
C GLN A 81 9.21 -2.79 6.44
N ALA A 82 8.41 -1.78 6.10
CA ALA A 82 8.49 -0.47 6.73
C ALA A 82 7.13 0.24 6.80
N VAL A 83 7.00 1.11 7.80
CA VAL A 83 5.87 2.01 7.99
C VAL A 83 6.40 3.44 8.14
N VAL A 84 5.79 4.37 7.42
CA VAL A 84 6.02 5.82 7.53
C VAL A 84 4.75 6.48 8.05
N TYR A 85 4.78 6.97 9.28
CA TYR A 85 3.64 7.63 9.93
C TYR A 85 3.78 9.15 9.86
N LEU A 86 2.72 9.84 9.40
CA LEU A 86 2.76 11.28 9.11
C LEU A 86 1.89 12.16 10.03
N ALA A 87 1.06 11.57 10.89
CA ALA A 87 0.26 12.38 11.81
C ALA A 87 1.03 12.62 13.12
N PRO A 88 0.86 13.78 13.78
CA PRO A 88 1.35 13.97 15.15
C PRO A 88 0.72 12.94 16.09
N SER A 89 1.47 12.38 17.02
CA SER A 89 0.96 11.39 18.00
C SER A 89 -0.11 11.95 18.96
N SER A 90 -0.42 13.25 18.87
CA SER A 90 -1.48 13.91 19.63
C SER A 90 -2.85 13.86 18.96
N VAL A 91 -2.96 13.27 17.76
CA VAL A 91 -4.27 13.06 17.14
C VAL A 91 -5.07 12.00 17.89
N GLU A 92 -6.40 12.09 17.85
CA GLU A 92 -7.31 11.31 18.72
C GLU A 92 -7.15 9.79 18.58
N ASP A 93 -6.92 9.32 17.36
CA ASP A 93 -6.82 7.91 16.99
C ASP A 93 -5.36 7.40 16.93
N ALA A 94 -4.38 8.19 17.39
CA ALA A 94 -3.00 7.76 17.44
C ALA A 94 -2.83 6.54 18.38
N ILE A 95 -2.15 5.50 17.90
CA ILE A 95 -1.86 4.31 18.68
C ILE A 95 -0.53 4.50 19.40
N ALA A 96 -0.57 4.59 20.73
CA ALA A 96 0.59 4.99 21.56
C ALA A 96 1.81 4.07 21.42
N ASP A 97 1.60 2.78 21.19
CA ASP A 97 2.62 1.73 21.08
C ASP A 97 2.74 1.17 19.65
N GLU A 98 2.32 1.93 18.64
CA GLU A 98 2.45 1.57 17.22
C GLU A 98 3.89 1.18 16.87
N ALA A 99 4.87 1.98 17.29
CA ALA A 99 6.28 1.68 17.07
C ALA A 99 6.73 0.35 17.69
N ASP A 100 6.16 -0.04 18.83
CA ASP A 100 6.50 -1.28 19.52
C ASP A 100 5.85 -2.49 18.85
N ILE A 101 4.59 -2.36 18.40
CA ILE A 101 3.89 -3.37 17.60
C ILE A 101 4.68 -3.69 16.32
N LEU A 102 5.12 -2.66 15.61
CA LEU A 102 5.87 -2.80 14.36
C LEU A 102 7.26 -3.38 14.59
N ARG A 103 7.98 -2.89 15.61
CA ARG A 103 9.31 -3.42 15.96
C ARG A 103 9.23 -4.89 16.37
N GLY A 104 8.17 -5.31 17.04
CA GLY A 104 7.91 -6.72 17.38
C GLY A 104 7.83 -7.66 16.17
N GLN A 105 7.55 -7.11 14.98
CA GLN A 105 7.50 -7.84 13.70
C GLN A 105 8.76 -7.66 12.86
N GLY A 106 9.75 -6.90 13.33
CA GLY A 106 10.92 -6.52 12.53
C GLY A 106 10.63 -5.48 11.45
N ILE A 107 9.48 -4.80 11.52
CA ILE A 107 9.12 -3.72 10.61
C ILE A 107 9.85 -2.44 11.03
N GLU A 108 10.46 -1.78 10.05
CA GLU A 108 11.10 -0.50 10.28
C GLU A 108 10.05 0.62 10.41
N PHE A 109 10.14 1.41 11.48
CA PHE A 109 9.21 2.51 11.74
C PHE A 109 9.89 3.87 11.56
N VAL A 110 9.30 4.73 10.74
CA VAL A 110 9.73 6.12 10.54
C VAL A 110 8.56 7.05 10.87
N HIS A 111 8.77 7.97 11.80
CA HIS A 111 7.75 8.97 12.17
C HIS A 111 8.19 10.36 11.75
N VAL A 112 7.41 10.99 10.87
CA VAL A 112 7.61 12.38 10.42
C VAL A 112 6.30 13.14 10.64
N PRO A 113 6.07 13.73 11.83
CA PRO A 113 4.79 14.31 12.17
C PRO A 113 4.54 15.63 11.42
N ILE A 114 3.50 15.67 10.59
CA ILE A 114 3.09 16.85 9.81
C ILE A 114 1.81 17.46 10.39
N VAL A 115 1.92 18.71 10.85
CA VAL A 115 0.76 19.47 11.35
C VAL A 115 -0.18 19.80 10.18
N PHE A 116 -1.42 19.29 10.23
CA PHE A 116 -2.33 19.36 9.08
C PHE A 116 -2.61 20.79 8.58
N ARG A 117 -2.76 21.74 9.51
CA ARG A 117 -3.06 23.15 9.19
C ARG A 117 -1.85 23.95 8.71
N ALA A 118 -0.65 23.37 8.79
CA ALA A 118 0.61 24.02 8.47
C ALA A 118 1.61 22.97 7.94
N PRO A 119 1.32 22.35 6.77
CA PRO A 119 2.28 21.46 6.14
C PRO A 119 3.59 22.21 5.85
N ASN A 120 4.72 21.52 5.93
CA ASN A 120 6.04 22.11 5.75
C ASN A 120 6.84 21.33 4.69
N ALA A 121 7.44 22.04 3.73
CA ALA A 121 8.26 21.45 2.68
C ALA A 121 9.45 20.65 3.23
N ALA A 122 10.06 21.09 4.34
CA ALA A 122 11.15 20.37 4.98
C ALA A 122 10.73 18.98 5.50
N GLU A 123 9.48 18.83 5.96
CA GLU A 123 8.93 17.54 6.37
C GLU A 123 8.67 16.65 5.14
N ILE A 124 8.26 17.23 4.02
CA ILE A 124 8.13 16.51 2.74
C ILE A 124 9.49 15.98 2.27
N ASP A 125 10.54 16.81 2.33
CA ASP A 125 11.91 16.39 2.01
C ASP A 125 12.38 15.24 2.91
N GLN A 126 12.05 15.27 4.21
CA GLN A 126 12.35 14.19 5.15
C GLN A 126 11.63 12.88 4.80
N VAL A 127 10.34 12.96 4.44
CA VAL A 127 9.58 11.78 4.01
C VAL A 127 10.15 11.22 2.72
N ALA A 128 10.48 12.06 1.74
CA ALA A 128 11.09 11.62 0.48
C ALA A 128 12.44 10.92 0.72
N ALA A 129 13.31 11.50 1.56
CA ALA A 129 14.58 10.88 1.92
C ALA A 129 14.39 9.54 2.66
N ALA A 130 13.36 9.43 3.50
CA ALA A 130 13.01 8.16 4.13
C ALA A 130 12.56 7.11 3.11
N LEU A 131 11.71 7.49 2.15
CA LEU A 131 11.23 6.59 1.09
C LEU A 131 12.36 6.13 0.16
N ASP A 132 13.28 7.02 -0.23
CA ASP A 132 14.46 6.65 -1.02
C ASP A 132 15.36 5.65 -0.26
N ARG A 133 15.56 5.85 1.05
CA ARG A 133 16.34 4.92 1.90
C ARG A 133 15.65 3.55 2.04
N LEU A 134 14.33 3.53 1.99
CA LEU A 134 13.50 2.33 2.07
C LEU A 134 13.27 1.67 0.69
N ALA A 135 13.92 2.15 -0.37
CA ALA A 135 13.76 1.58 -1.71
C ALA A 135 13.99 0.05 -1.73
N GLY A 136 13.08 -0.67 -2.41
CA GLY A 136 13.07 -2.12 -2.48
C GLY A 136 12.36 -2.82 -1.32
N LYS A 137 11.89 -2.07 -0.31
CA LYS A 137 10.99 -2.58 0.73
C LYS A 137 9.53 -2.39 0.34
N LYS A 138 8.64 -3.26 0.84
CA LYS A 138 7.20 -2.96 0.86
C LYS A 138 6.89 -2.00 2.02
N VAL A 139 6.36 -0.82 1.71
CA VAL A 139 6.17 0.30 2.62
C VAL A 139 4.70 0.69 2.72
N LEU A 140 4.22 0.90 3.95
CA LEU A 140 2.96 1.59 4.23
C LEU A 140 3.24 3.03 4.64
N VAL A 141 2.71 4.00 3.91
CA VAL A 141 2.71 5.42 4.32
C VAL A 141 1.33 5.77 4.83
N HIS A 142 1.18 6.13 6.10
CA HIS A 142 -0.14 6.46 6.63
C HIS A 142 -0.17 7.72 7.47
N CYS A 143 -1.37 8.20 7.71
CA CYS A 143 -1.63 9.27 8.66
C CYS A 143 -2.92 8.95 9.43
N GLN A 144 -3.81 9.93 9.57
CA GLN A 144 -5.11 9.76 10.22
C GLN A 144 -6.18 9.20 9.25
N ILE A 145 -6.37 9.87 8.11
CA ILE A 145 -7.42 9.55 7.12
C ILE A 145 -6.91 9.55 5.67
N ASN A 146 -5.62 9.26 5.48
CA ASN A 146 -4.88 9.27 4.22
C ASN A 146 -4.75 10.63 3.49
N MET A 147 -5.25 11.74 4.03
CA MET A 147 -5.10 13.03 3.34
C MET A 147 -3.62 13.46 3.23
N ARG A 148 -2.87 13.38 4.34
CA ARG A 148 -1.43 13.67 4.33
C ARG A 148 -0.67 12.65 3.48
N ALA A 149 -0.90 11.36 3.74
CA ALA A 149 -0.11 10.29 3.15
C ALA A 149 -0.29 10.20 1.64
N SER A 150 -1.53 10.31 1.12
CA SER A 150 -1.76 10.38 -0.33
C SER A 150 -1.06 11.59 -0.97
N THR A 151 -1.20 12.79 -0.39
CA THR A 151 -0.59 14.01 -0.96
C THR A 151 0.93 13.99 -0.90
N VAL A 152 1.53 13.59 0.23
CA VAL A 152 2.99 13.51 0.36
C VAL A 152 3.57 12.43 -0.56
N THR A 153 2.88 11.28 -0.68
CA THR A 153 3.30 10.21 -1.60
C THR A 153 3.24 10.65 -3.06
N PHE A 154 2.20 11.40 -3.44
CA PHE A 154 2.13 12.02 -4.76
C PHE A 154 3.31 12.96 -5.01
N LEU A 155 3.60 13.86 -4.06
CA LEU A 155 4.71 14.81 -4.19
C LEU A 155 6.07 14.11 -4.32
N TYR A 156 6.28 13.03 -3.59
CA TYR A 156 7.46 12.18 -3.74
C TYR A 156 7.56 11.60 -5.15
N ARG A 157 6.50 10.96 -5.63
CA ARG A 157 6.48 10.29 -6.95
C ARG A 157 6.71 11.29 -8.10
N ALA A 158 5.98 12.40 -8.12
CA ALA A 158 6.09 13.40 -9.18
C ALA A 158 7.37 14.25 -9.04
N GLY A 159 7.61 14.82 -7.86
CA GLY A 159 8.68 15.82 -7.66
C GLY A 159 10.07 15.26 -7.35
N TYR A 160 10.19 13.99 -6.95
CA TYR A 160 11.48 13.39 -6.56
C TYR A 160 11.83 12.21 -7.45
N ARG A 161 10.84 11.41 -7.86
CA ARG A 161 11.03 10.24 -8.73
C ARG A 161 10.80 10.52 -10.21
N GLY A 162 10.26 11.69 -10.56
CA GLY A 162 10.00 12.08 -11.94
C GLY A 162 8.92 11.24 -12.62
N GLU A 163 8.00 10.65 -11.83
CA GLU A 163 6.84 9.97 -12.38
C GLU A 163 5.88 10.97 -13.04
N ASP A 164 5.07 10.49 -13.97
CA ASP A 164 4.03 11.30 -14.61
C ASP A 164 3.09 11.88 -13.55
N PRO A 165 3.00 13.22 -13.42
CA PRO A 165 2.29 13.84 -12.31
C PRO A 165 0.77 13.63 -12.39
N ALA A 166 0.20 13.53 -13.60
CA ALA A 166 -1.22 13.26 -13.76
C ALA A 166 -1.58 11.87 -13.22
N LYS A 167 -0.82 10.83 -13.61
CA LYS A 167 -0.98 9.47 -13.07
C LYS A 167 -0.71 9.39 -11.58
N ALA A 168 0.32 10.08 -11.09
CA ALA A 168 0.65 10.08 -9.68
C ALA A 168 -0.47 10.74 -8.84
N PHE A 169 -1.16 11.75 -9.39
CA PHE A 169 -2.23 12.46 -8.69
C PHE A 169 -3.54 11.66 -8.57
N GLU A 170 -3.77 10.65 -9.44
CA GLU A 170 -4.95 9.80 -9.38
C GLU A 170 -5.16 9.18 -7.99
N SER A 171 -4.09 8.77 -7.30
CA SER A 171 -4.18 8.23 -5.92
C SER A 171 -4.64 9.25 -4.90
N VAL A 172 -4.36 10.55 -5.10
CA VAL A 172 -4.84 11.61 -4.21
C VAL A 172 -6.36 11.77 -4.39
N THR A 173 -6.83 11.81 -5.63
CA THR A 173 -8.26 12.02 -5.95
C THR A 173 -9.18 10.89 -5.47
N GLN A 174 -8.64 9.70 -5.19
CA GLN A 174 -9.39 8.61 -4.55
C GLN A 174 -9.70 8.90 -3.07
N VAL A 175 -8.94 9.78 -2.45
CA VAL A 175 -9.04 10.11 -1.02
C VAL A 175 -9.71 11.47 -0.84
N TRP A 176 -9.21 12.50 -1.53
CA TRP A 176 -9.67 13.88 -1.36
C TRP A 176 -9.14 14.80 -2.47
N VAL A 177 -9.55 16.07 -2.42
CA VAL A 177 -8.97 17.15 -3.23
C VAL A 177 -8.23 18.10 -2.29
N PRO A 178 -6.90 18.26 -2.41
CA PRO A 178 -6.15 19.19 -1.58
C PRO A 178 -6.69 20.62 -1.65
N GLU A 179 -6.86 21.24 -0.49
CA GLU A 179 -7.37 22.60 -0.35
C GLU A 179 -6.54 23.40 0.67
N GLY A 180 -6.73 24.72 0.70
CA GLY A 180 -6.04 25.62 1.62
C GLY A 180 -4.51 25.45 1.60
N ALA A 181 -3.92 25.24 2.78
CA ALA A 181 -2.47 25.09 2.93
C ALA A 181 -1.89 23.89 2.17
N TRP A 182 -2.67 22.82 1.93
CA TRP A 182 -2.19 21.66 1.18
C TRP A 182 -2.19 21.89 -0.33
N LYS A 183 -3.17 22.63 -0.86
CA LYS A 183 -3.12 23.08 -2.26
C LYS A 183 -1.88 23.94 -2.51
N GLN A 184 -1.63 24.90 -1.63
CA GLN A 184 -0.46 25.78 -1.72
C GLN A 184 0.85 24.97 -1.64
N MET A 185 0.96 24.03 -0.69
CA MET A 185 2.10 23.12 -0.56
C MET A 185 2.36 22.32 -1.84
N VAL A 186 1.29 21.79 -2.47
CA VAL A 186 1.44 21.02 -3.71
C VAL A 186 2.05 21.86 -4.82
N ILE A 187 1.51 23.07 -5.05
CA ILE A 187 1.99 23.99 -6.07
C ILE A 187 3.46 24.37 -5.81
N GLU A 188 3.79 24.72 -4.57
CA GLU A 188 5.15 25.14 -4.19
C GLU A 188 6.18 24.03 -4.37
N VAL A 189 5.87 22.81 -3.91
CA VAL A 189 6.80 21.68 -4.01
C VAL A 189 7.01 21.26 -5.47
N LEU A 190 5.94 21.18 -6.29
CA LEU A 190 6.09 20.84 -7.70
C LEU A 190 6.91 21.90 -8.46
N ALA A 191 6.63 23.19 -8.23
CA ALA A 191 7.37 24.28 -8.83
C ALA A 191 8.85 24.27 -8.42
N ALA A 192 9.15 24.05 -7.13
CA ALA A 192 10.52 23.94 -6.63
C ALA A 192 11.29 22.75 -7.22
N ARG A 193 10.58 21.74 -7.75
CA ARG A 193 11.15 20.57 -8.42
C ARG A 193 11.08 20.65 -9.95
N GLY A 194 10.64 21.77 -10.51
CA GLY A 194 10.56 21.98 -11.95
C GLY A 194 9.50 21.13 -12.64
N VAL A 195 8.48 20.69 -11.91
CA VAL A 195 7.35 19.92 -12.45
C VAL A 195 6.23 20.90 -12.84
N ASP A 196 5.97 21.01 -14.15
CA ASP A 196 4.88 21.82 -14.69
C ASP A 196 3.56 21.02 -14.68
N PHE A 197 2.82 21.11 -13.58
CA PHE A 197 1.53 20.44 -13.39
C PHE A 197 0.66 21.18 -12.38
N ASP A 198 -0.54 21.57 -12.80
CA ASP A 198 -1.58 22.13 -11.91
C ASP A 198 -2.77 21.16 -11.84
N PRO A 199 -2.98 20.49 -10.69
CA PRO A 199 -4.12 19.59 -10.50
C PRO A 199 -5.42 20.30 -10.09
N PHE A 200 -5.48 21.63 -10.00
CA PHE A 200 -6.58 22.37 -9.34
C PHE A 200 -7.33 23.38 -10.21
#